data_AF-A0A433B4P0-F1
#
_entry.id   AF-A0A433B4P0-F1
#
_cell.length_a   1.000
_cell.length_b   1.000
_cell.length_c   1.000
_cell.angle_alpha   90.00
_cell.angle_beta   90.00
_cell.angle_gamma   90.00
#
_symmetry.space_group_name_H-M   'P 1'
#
loop_
_entity.id
_entity.type
_entity.pdbx_description
1 polymer ?
#
loop_
_entity_poly.entity_id
_entity_poly.type
_entity_poly.pdbx_seq_one_letter_code
_entity_poly.pdbx_strand_id
1 'polypeptide(L)' 'MPFPRGVIDSEHLNIMQQAMELACRELAVPETDSASRERIAFLVTGFMRAGEHDPRKLTIYVVDQFKLPI' A
#
# COMPACT_ATOMS: atom_id res chain seq x y z
N MET A 1 5.76 -28.61 -2.39
CA MET A 1 4.99 -27.36 -2.25
C MET A 1 4.80 -26.73 -3.62
N PRO A 2 3.60 -26.22 -3.90
CA PRO A 2 3.50 -24.92 -4.54
C PRO A 2 2.58 -23.99 -3.73
N PHE A 3 3.04 -22.75 -3.53
CA PHE A 3 2.19 -21.67 -3.01
C PHE A 3 0.97 -21.53 -3.92
N PRO A 4 -0.26 -21.38 -3.39
CA PRO A 4 -1.41 -21.13 -4.23
C PRO A 4 -1.12 -19.81 -4.96
N ARG A 5 -0.95 -19.90 -6.29
CA ARG A 5 -0.96 -18.75 -7.18
C ARG A 5 -2.39 -18.22 -7.18
N GLY A 6 -2.79 -17.59 -6.08
CA GLY A 6 -3.89 -16.65 -6.08
C GLY A 6 -3.48 -15.58 -7.06
N VAL A 7 -4.06 -15.63 -8.25
CA VAL A 7 -4.00 -14.55 -9.22
C VAL A 7 -4.50 -13.36 -8.41
N ILE A 8 -3.61 -12.42 -8.07
CA ILE A 8 -4.08 -11.17 -7.47
C ILE A 8 -4.94 -10.58 -8.58
N ASP A 9 -6.26 -10.59 -8.37
CA ASP A 9 -7.23 -10.06 -9.31
C ASP A 9 -6.75 -8.69 -9.79
N SER A 10 -6.86 -8.43 -11.10
CA SER A 10 -6.39 -7.17 -11.69
C SER A 10 -6.98 -5.94 -10.97
N GLU A 11 -8.15 -6.12 -10.37
CA GLU A 11 -8.81 -5.13 -9.50
C GLU A 11 -8.00 -4.85 -8.23
N HIS A 12 -7.51 -5.87 -7.54
CA HIS A 12 -6.67 -5.70 -6.34
C HIS A 12 -5.35 -4.99 -6.67
N LEU A 13 -4.72 -5.31 -7.80
CA LEU A 13 -3.51 -4.60 -8.24
C LEU A 13 -3.80 -3.12 -8.54
N ASN A 14 -4.96 -2.82 -9.12
CA ASN A 14 -5.37 -1.46 -9.43
C ASN A 14 -5.65 -0.65 -8.15
N ILE A 15 -6.30 -1.28 -7.16
CA ILE A 15 -6.51 -0.70 -5.82
C ILE A 15 -5.18 -0.44 -5.11
N MET A 16 -4.24 -1.39 -5.15
CA MET A 16 -2.90 -1.23 -4.56
C MET A 16 -2.15 -0.05 -5.19
N GLN A 17 -2.16 0.05 -6.52
CA GLN A 17 -1.50 1.16 -7.23
C GLN A 17 -2.13 2.50 -6.88
N GLN A 18 -3.47 2.60 -6.89
CA GLN A 18 -4.16 3.83 -6.48
C GLN A 18 -3.84 4.23 -5.03
N ALA A 19 -3.91 3.28 -4.09
CA ALA A 19 -3.63 3.56 -2.69
C ALA A 19 -2.17 4.01 -2.49
N MET A 20 -1.23 3.39 -3.21
CA MET A 20 0.19 3.75 -3.18
C MET A 20 0.45 5.14 -3.77
N GLU A 21 -0.13 5.48 -4.92
CA GLU A 21 0.01 6.80 -5.52
C GLU A 21 -0.57 7.91 -4.63
N LEU A 22 -1.75 7.67 -4.06
CA LEU A 22 -2.38 8.60 -3.13
C LEU A 22 -1.53 8.78 -1.86
N ALA A 23 -1.02 7.70 -1.27
CA ALA A 23 -0.17 7.76 -0.09
C ALA A 23 1.16 8.48 -0.37
N CYS A 24 1.80 8.22 -1.52
CA CYS A 24 3.02 8.93 -1.91
C CYS A 24 2.78 10.43 -2.07
N ARG A 25 1.64 10.83 -2.67
CA ARG A 25 1.27 12.24 -2.81
C ARG A 25 1.01 12.92 -1.47
N GLU A 26 0.24 12.28 -0.58
CA GLU A 26 -0.08 12.81 0.75
C GLU A 26 1.16 12.95 1.66
N LEU A 27 2.09 11.98 1.57
CA LEU A 27 3.33 11.99 2.35
C LEU A 27 4.45 12.82 1.69
N ALA A 28 4.20 13.40 0.51
CA ALA A 28 5.19 14.11 -0.31
C ALA A 28 6.48 13.29 -0.52
N VAL A 29 6.35 11.96 -0.65
CA VAL A 29 7.50 11.06 -0.82
C VAL A 29 8.03 11.20 -2.24
N PRO A 30 9.29 11.62 -2.42
CA PRO A 30 9.86 11.78 -3.74
C PRO A 30 10.09 10.41 -4.38
N GLU A 31 10.05 10.34 -5.71
CA GLU A 31 10.21 9.09 -6.44
C GLU A 31 11.57 8.43 -6.24
N THR A 32 12.57 9.22 -5.85
CA THR A 32 13.93 8.80 -5.52
C THR A 32 14.04 8.05 -4.19
N ASP A 33 13.04 8.15 -3.31
CA ASP A 33 13.04 7.49 -2.00
C ASP A 33 12.42 6.09 -2.10
N SER A 34 13.23 5.13 -2.55
CA SER A 34 12.81 3.74 -2.70
C SER A 34 12.41 3.11 -1.36
N ALA A 35 13.12 3.44 -0.27
CA ALA A 35 12.87 2.87 1.06
C ALA A 35 11.48 3.26 1.60
N SER A 36 11.09 4.52 1.43
CA SER A 36 9.77 5.02 1.82
C SER A 36 8.66 4.41 0.96
N ARG A 37 8.88 4.28 -0.35
CA ARG A 37 7.93 3.64 -1.27
C ARG A 37 7.76 2.14 -0.96
N GLU A 38 8.83 1.43 -0.63
CA GLU A 38 8.76 0.03 -0.21
C GLU A 38 7.98 -0.14 1.10
N ARG A 39 8.17 0.76 2.08
CA ARG A 39 7.36 0.77 3.31
C ARG A 39 5.88 1.00 3.02
N ILE A 40 5.55 1.95 2.16
CA ILE A 40 4.17 2.23 1.74
C ILE A 40 3.56 0.99 1.08
N ALA A 41 4.27 0.35 0.15
CA ALA A 41 3.81 -0.88 -0.50
C ALA A 41 3.59 -2.02 0.50
N PHE A 42 4.47 -2.16 1.49
CA PHE A 42 4.33 -3.17 2.55
C PHE A 42 3.08 -2.93 3.40
N LEU A 43 2.83 -1.68 3.81
CA LEU A 43 1.65 -1.31 4.61
C LEU A 43 0.34 -1.52 3.83
N VAL A 44 0.28 -1.07 2.57
CA VAL A 44 -0.88 -1.29 1.69
C VAL A 44 -1.16 -2.79 1.52
N THR A 45 -0.12 -3.57 1.25
CA THR A 45 -0.26 -5.02 1.06
C THR A 45 -0.72 -5.71 2.35
N GLY A 46 -0.17 -5.32 3.50
CA GLY A 46 -0.56 -5.87 4.80
C GLY A 46 -2.02 -5.60 5.13
N PHE A 47 -2.49 -4.38 4.87
CA PHE A 47 -3.87 -3.97 5.16
C PHE A 47 -4.88 -4.59 4.19
N MET A 48 -4.52 -4.76 2.91
CA MET A 48 -5.35 -5.53 1.97
C MET A 48 -5.47 -7.01 2.33
N ARG A 49 -4.41 -7.61 2.88
CA ARG A 49 -4.48 -9.00 3.39
C ARG A 49 -5.38 -9.13 4.62
N ALA A 50 -5.65 -8.04 5.34
CA ALA A 50 -6.64 -8.02 6.41
C ALA A 50 -8.10 -7.96 5.90
N GLY A 51 -8.31 -7.86 4.58
CA GLY A 51 -9.63 -7.87 3.94
C GLY A 51 -10.19 -6.48 3.63
N GLU A 52 -9.41 -5.41 3.79
CA GLU A 52 -9.84 -4.05 3.45
C GLU A 52 -9.37 -3.69 2.03
N HIS A 53 -10.32 -3.39 1.15
CA HIS A 53 -10.07 -3.13 -0.28
C HIS A 53 -10.40 -1.68 -0.67
N ASP A 54 -10.75 -0.81 0.30
CA ASP A 54 -11.00 0.60 0.04
C ASP A 54 -9.68 1.39 -0.12
N PRO A 55 -9.38 1.98 -1.30
CA PRO A 55 -8.14 2.69 -1.53
C PRO A 55 -7.97 3.91 -0.61
N ARG A 56 -9.07 4.59 -0.25
CA ARG A 56 -9.02 5.75 0.66
C ARG A 56 -8.65 5.34 2.09
N LYS A 57 -9.23 4.25 2.60
CA LYS A 57 -8.90 3.75 3.95
C LYS A 57 -7.47 3.24 4.00
N LEU A 58 -7.04 2.55 2.93
CA LEU A 58 -5.65 2.11 2.76
C LEU A 58 -4.69 3.31 2.82
N THR A 59 -4.98 4.39 2.11
CA THR A 59 -4.17 5.61 2.16
C THR A 59 -4.14 6.24 3.55
N ILE A 60 -5.30 6.40 4.21
CA ILE A 60 -5.35 6.98 5.58
C ILE A 60 -4.53 6.15 6.55
N TYR A 61 -4.68 4.82 6.52
CA TYR A 61 -3.92 3.92 7.38
C TYR A 61 -2.42 4.02 7.13
N VAL A 62 -2.00 4.02 5.85
CA VAL A 62 -0.58 4.16 5.49
C VAL A 62 -0.04 5.50 5.98
N VAL A 63 -0.76 6.60 5.76
CA VAL A 63 -0.34 7.94 6.19
C VAL A 63 -0.22 8.02 7.72
N ASP A 64 -1.16 7.42 8.45
CA ASP A 64 -1.16 7.35 9.91
C ASP A 64 0.02 6.53 10.44
N GLN A 65 0.22 5.33 9.90
CA GLN A 65 1.34 4.45 10.27
C GLN A 65 2.71 5.01 9.88
N PHE A 66 2.80 5.75 8.77
CA PHE A 66 4.05 6.36 8.32
C PHE A 66 4.47 7.55 9.19
N LYS A 67 3.52 8.20 9.87
CA LYS A 67 3.79 9.33 10.79
C LYS A 67 4.23 8.90 12.18
N LEU A 68 4.06 7.63 12.56
CA LEU A 68 4.54 7.11 13.83
C LEU A 68 6.06 6.90 13.76
N PRO A 69 6.87 7.63 14.55
CA PRO A 69 8.29 7.33 14.65
C PRO A 69 8.46 5.95 15.29
N ILE A 70 9.24 5.09 14.62
CA ILE A 70 9.74 3.82 15.19
C ILE A 70 10.99 4.13 16.01
#